data_AF-X1BRA4-F1
#
_entry.id   AF-X1BRA4-F1
#
_cell.length_a   1.000
_cell.length_b   1.000
_cell.length_c   1.000
_cell.angle_alpha   90.00
_cell.angle_beta   90.00
_cell.angle_gamma   90.00
#
_symmetry.space_group_name_H-M   'P 1'
#
loop_
_entity.id
_entity.type
_entity.pdbx_description
1 polymer ?
#
loop_
_entity_poly.entity_id
_entity_poly.type
_entity_poly.pdbx_seq_one_letter_code
_entity_poly.pdbx_strand_id
1 'polypeptide(L)'
;GVGPKTALKLIKKHGSIEAVIPTLEDATFPAEPKIIREIFLNPKVTDNYKLEWKEPNVDGVVEFLCRERDFSEERVRKALTKMSKGIKEAKSKTTLETWFG
;
A
#
# COMPACT_ATOMS: atom_id res chain seq x y z
N GLY A 1 5.37 29.18 -6.95
CA GLY A 1 4.87 27.90 -6.42
C GLY A 1 5.45 27.64 -5.03
N VAL A 2 4.72 26.94 -4.16
CA VAL A 2 5.16 26.64 -2.78
C VAL A 2 5.90 25.30 -2.75
N GLY A 3 7.20 25.30 -2.43
CA GLY A 3 8.01 24.08 -2.31
C GLY A 3 7.94 23.43 -0.92
N PRO A 4 8.46 22.20 -0.74
CA PRO A 4 8.30 21.42 0.50
C PRO A 4 8.82 22.12 1.78
N LYS A 5 9.99 22.77 1.71
CA LYS A 5 10.57 23.49 2.86
C LYS A 5 9.70 24.69 3.28
N THR A 6 9.22 25.45 2.30
CA THR A 6 8.34 26.61 2.53
C THR A 6 6.97 26.17 3.02
N ALA A 7 6.39 25.12 2.43
CA ALA A 7 5.13 24.51 2.86
C ALA A 7 5.18 24.09 4.33
N LEU A 8 6.25 23.39 4.74
CA LEU A 8 6.44 22.98 6.13
C LEU A 8 6.53 24.18 7.08
N LYS A 9 7.25 25.25 6.71
CA LYS A 9 7.35 26.47 7.52
C LYS A 9 5.99 27.15 7.69
N LEU A 10 5.19 27.22 6.63
CA LEU A 10 3.86 27.82 6.65
C LEU A 10 2.90 27.03 7.54
N ILE A 11 2.84 25.70 7.40
CA ILE A 11 1.98 24.86 8.24
C ILE A 11 2.38 24.92 9.71
N LYS A 12 3.69 24.91 10.03
CA LYS A 12 4.14 25.07 11.42
C LYS A 12 3.78 26.43 12.02
N LYS A 13 3.73 27.49 11.21
CA LYS A 13 3.42 28.84 11.67
C LYS A 13 1.92 29.09 11.82
N HIS A 14 1.11 28.59 10.88
CA HIS A 14 -0.31 28.91 10.77
C HIS A 14 -1.23 27.75 11.22
N GLY A 15 -0.69 26.56 11.49
CA GLY A 15 -1.39 25.41 12.05
C GLY A 15 -2.19 24.58 11.04
N SER A 16 -2.88 25.23 10.09
CA SER A 16 -3.71 24.54 9.10
C SER A 16 -3.61 25.15 7.70
N ILE A 17 -4.03 24.40 6.68
CA ILE A 17 -4.02 24.88 5.30
C ILE A 17 -5.03 26.01 5.09
N GLU A 18 -6.17 25.98 5.79
CA GLU A 18 -7.21 27.01 5.77
C GLU A 18 -6.69 28.36 6.28
N ALA A 19 -5.77 28.34 7.25
CA ALA A 19 -5.12 29.54 7.76
C ALA A 19 -3.97 30.03 6.85
N VAL A 20 -3.40 29.16 6.01
CA VAL A 20 -2.32 29.51 5.08
C VAL A 20 -2.86 30.09 3.77
N ILE A 21 -3.96 29.57 3.23
CA ILE A 21 -4.52 29.99 1.92
C ILE A 21 -4.71 31.51 1.81
N PRO A 22 -5.26 32.24 2.81
CA PRO A 22 -5.42 33.70 2.74
C PRO A 22 -4.10 34.47 2.71
N THR A 23 -2.99 33.84 3.11
CA THR A 23 -1.64 34.44 3.15
C THR A 23 -0.84 34.22 1.88
N LEU A 24 -1.34 33.39 0.96
CA LEU A 24 -0.70 33.07 -0.31
C LEU A 24 -1.32 33.91 -1.42
N GLU A 25 -0.49 34.69 -2.10
CA GLU A 25 -0.87 35.33 -3.36
C GLU A 25 -1.02 34.23 -4.44
N ASP A 26 -2.18 34.18 -5.10
CA ASP A 26 -2.51 33.27 -6.21
C ASP A 26 -2.39 31.76 -5.90
N ALA A 27 -3.00 31.32 -4.80
CA ALA A 27 -3.08 29.89 -4.47
C ALA A 27 -4.08 29.13 -5.37
N THR A 28 -3.57 28.44 -6.38
CA THR A 28 -4.37 27.55 -7.25
C THR A 28 -4.27 26.10 -6.79
N PHE A 29 -5.41 25.43 -6.66
CA PHE A 29 -5.48 24.01 -6.32
C PHE A 29 -6.24 23.23 -7.40
N PRO A 30 -5.85 21.97 -7.69
CA PRO A 30 -6.57 21.12 -8.65
C PRO A 30 -7.94 20.65 -8.15
N ALA A 31 -8.15 20.69 -6.83
CA ALA A 31 -9.41 20.39 -6.16
C ALA A 31 -9.46 21.16 -4.84
N GLU A 32 -10.64 21.26 -4.22
CA GLU A 32 -10.79 21.90 -2.92
C GLU A 32 -9.88 21.23 -1.86
N PRO A 33 -8.99 21.99 -1.17
CA PRO A 33 -8.06 21.43 -0.20
C PRO A 33 -8.71 20.62 0.92
N LYS A 34 -9.93 20.99 1.30
CA LYS A 34 -10.72 20.29 2.31
C LYS A 34 -11.07 18.86 1.88
N ILE A 35 -11.42 18.65 0.61
CA ILE A 35 -11.74 17.32 0.06
C ILE A 35 -10.49 16.44 0.09
N ILE A 36 -9.35 17.00 -0.32
CA ILE A 36 -8.07 16.29 -0.31
C ILE A 36 -7.73 15.86 1.12
N ARG A 37 -7.84 16.78 2.09
CA ARG A 37 -7.61 16.50 3.51
C ARG A 37 -8.51 15.37 4.02
N GLU A 38 -9.78 15.38 3.64
CA GLU A 38 -10.75 14.38 4.06
C GLU A 38 -10.41 12.97 3.54
N ILE A 39 -9.90 12.86 2.31
CA ILE A 39 -9.44 11.56 1.77
C ILE A 39 -8.31 10.96 2.60
N PHE A 40 -7.40 11.79 3.11
CA PHE A 40 -6.30 11.33 3.97
C PHE A 40 -6.74 11.02 5.41
N LEU A 41 -7.67 11.81 5.97
CA LEU A 41 -8.13 11.62 7.35
C LEU A 41 -9.19 10.51 7.48
N ASN A 42 -10.12 10.46 6.53
CA ASN A 42 -11.23 9.52 6.49
C ASN A 42 -11.24 8.76 5.16
N PRO A 43 -10.18 7.97 4.88
CA PRO A 43 -10.16 7.13 3.70
C PRO A 43 -11.28 6.10 3.76
N LYS A 44 -11.83 5.73 2.60
CA LYS A 44 -12.75 4.60 2.50
C LYS A 44 -11.98 3.32 2.79
N VAL A 45 -12.09 2.83 4.02
CA VAL A 45 -11.49 1.59 4.49
C VAL A 45 -12.56 0.53 4.73
N THR A 46 -12.14 -0.72 4.81
CA THR A 46 -12.99 -1.84 5.17
C THR A 46 -12.20 -2.76 6.09
N ASP A 47 -12.81 -3.14 7.21
CA ASP A 47 -12.29 -4.19 8.09
C ASP A 47 -12.86 -5.57 7.72
N ASN A 48 -13.73 -5.62 6.69
CA ASN A 48 -14.37 -6.85 6.24
C ASN A 48 -13.44 -7.68 5.35
N TYR A 49 -12.40 -8.25 5.96
CA TYR A 49 -11.52 -9.22 5.32
C TYR A 49 -10.94 -10.18 6.35
N LYS A 50 -10.49 -11.35 5.87
CA LYS A 50 -9.74 -12.33 6.67
C LYS A 50 -8.37 -12.53 6.03
N LEU A 51 -7.31 -12.44 6.84
CA LEU A 51 -5.96 -12.73 6.40
C LEU A 51 -5.73 -14.24 6.44
N GLU A 52 -5.87 -14.89 5.28
CA GLU A 52 -5.71 -16.35 5.13
C GLU A 52 -4.70 -16.66 4.02
N TRP A 53 -3.63 -17.37 4.37
CA TRP A 53 -2.66 -17.89 3.40
C TRP A 53 -2.98 -19.33 3.02
N LYS A 54 -3.50 -19.49 1.80
CA LYS A 54 -3.85 -20.78 1.18
C LYS A 54 -2.70 -21.31 0.32
N GLU A 55 -2.73 -22.61 0.04
CA GLU A 55 -1.76 -23.21 -0.87
C GLU A 55 -2.01 -22.71 -2.31
N PRO A 56 -0.95 -22.44 -3.09
CA PRO A 56 -1.10 -21.96 -4.46
C PRO A 56 -1.67 -23.06 -5.36
N ASN A 57 -2.59 -22.71 -6.25
CA ASN A 57 -3.02 -23.58 -7.34
C ASN A 57 -1.91 -23.65 -8.39
N VAL A 58 -1.03 -24.65 -8.30
CA VAL A 58 0.15 -24.77 -9.15
C VAL A 58 -0.22 -24.83 -10.63
N ASP A 59 -1.18 -25.66 -11.00
CA ASP A 59 -1.57 -25.84 -12.40
C ASP A 59 -2.23 -24.58 -12.96
N GLY A 60 -3.10 -23.93 -12.20
CA GLY A 60 -3.71 -22.66 -12.61
C GLY A 60 -2.69 -21.53 -12.78
N VAL A 61 -1.67 -21.47 -11.93
CA VAL A 61 -0.59 -20.48 -12.07
C VAL A 61 0.29 -20.76 -13.28
N VAL A 62 0.61 -22.03 -13.55
CA VAL A 62 1.40 -22.43 -14.72
C VAL A 62 0.63 -22.14 -16.01
N GLU A 63 -0.67 -22.46 -16.05
CA GLU A 63 -1.52 -22.16 -17.20
C GLU A 63 -1.53 -20.66 -17.50
N PHE A 64 -1.91 -19.84 -16.52
CA PHE A 64 -2.00 -18.39 -16.69
C PHE A 64 -0.66 -17.75 -17.06
N LEU A 65 0.43 -18.08 -16.34
CA LEU A 65 1.70 -17.40 -16.57
C LEU A 65 2.46 -17.95 -17.78
N CYS A 66 2.45 -19.27 -18.00
CA CYS A 66 3.31 -19.89 -19.00
C CYS A 66 2.61 -20.07 -20.34
N ARG A 67 1.29 -20.34 -20.35
CA ARG A 67 0.52 -20.50 -21.60
C ARG A 67 -0.03 -19.17 -22.11
N GLU A 68 -0.57 -18.33 -21.23
CA GLU A 68 -1.19 -17.05 -21.67
C GLU A 68 -0.20 -15.87 -21.70
N ARG A 69 0.87 -15.91 -20.90
CA ARG A 69 1.81 -14.79 -20.72
C ARG A 69 3.26 -15.10 -21.08
N ASP A 70 3.51 -16.28 -21.65
CA ASP A 70 4.83 -16.75 -22.14
C ASP A 70 5.97 -16.70 -21.11
N PHE A 71 5.66 -16.87 -19.82
CA PHE A 71 6.69 -17.05 -18.80
C PHE A 71 7.34 -18.43 -18.93
N SER A 72 8.62 -18.49 -18.53
CA SER A 72 9.35 -19.75 -18.45
C SER A 72 8.76 -20.66 -17.37
N GLU A 73 8.19 -21.78 -17.79
CA GLU A 73 7.54 -22.76 -16.90
C GLU A 73 8.48 -23.28 -15.81
N GLU A 74 9.74 -23.57 -16.16
CA GLU A 74 10.75 -23.98 -15.20
C GLU A 74 10.94 -22.94 -14.08
N ARG A 75 11.03 -21.65 -14.44
CA ARG A 75 11.18 -20.56 -13.46
C ARG A 75 9.94 -20.43 -12.59
N VAL A 76 8.74 -20.52 -13.17
CA VAL A 76 7.47 -20.43 -12.44
C VAL A 76 7.35 -21.58 -11.44
N ARG A 77 7.59 -22.83 -11.86
CA ARG A 77 7.53 -24.00 -10.99
C ARG A 77 8.55 -23.92 -9.84
N LYS A 78 9.79 -23.49 -10.13
CA LYS A 78 10.83 -23.31 -9.09
C LYS A 78 10.41 -22.26 -8.05
N ALA A 79 9.80 -21.16 -8.49
CA ALA A 79 9.29 -20.12 -7.59
C ALA A 79 8.13 -20.63 -6.71
N LEU A 80 7.19 -21.38 -7.29
CA LEU A 80 6.06 -21.97 -6.55
C LEU A 80 6.52 -22.97 -5.48
N THR A 81 7.53 -23.78 -5.77
CA THR A 81 8.14 -24.69 -4.78
C THR A 81 8.78 -23.91 -3.63
N LYS A 82 9.54 -22.85 -3.93
CA LYS A 82 10.15 -22.00 -2.92
C LYS A 82 9.11 -21.31 -2.04
N MET A 83 8.04 -20.77 -2.65
CA MET A 83 6.94 -20.13 -1.94
C MET A 83 6.23 -21.11 -0.99
N SER A 84 5.90 -22.31 -1.48
CA SER A 84 5.23 -23.34 -0.68
C SER A 84 6.06 -23.76 0.53
N LYS A 85 7.38 -23.86 0.37
CA LYS A 85 8.31 -24.12 1.49
C LYS A 85 8.29 -22.98 2.50
N GLY A 86 8.39 -21.73 2.04
CA GLY A 86 8.36 -20.54 2.91
C GLY A 86 7.06 -20.40 3.71
N ILE A 87 5.91 -20.73 3.12
CA ILE A 87 4.61 -20.73 3.82
C ILE A 87 4.59 -21.78 4.94
N LYS A 88 5.11 -22.98 4.69
CA LYS A 88 5.20 -24.04 5.71
C LYS A 88 6.12 -23.62 6.87
N GLU A 89 7.26 -23.02 6.57
CA GLU A 89 8.20 -22.53 7.58
C GLU A 89 7.61 -21.40 8.43
N ALA A 90 6.94 -20.42 7.80
CA ALA A 90 6.29 -19.31 8.50
C ALA A 90 5.17 -19.79 9.44
N LYS A 91 4.38 -20.79 9.03
CA LYS A 91 3.36 -21.41 9.91
C LYS A 91 3.98 -22.14 11.11
N SER A 92 5.21 -22.62 11.00
CA SER A 92 5.90 -23.37 12.07
C SER A 92 6.62 -22.48 13.09
N LYS A 93 6.92 -21.23 12.74
CA LYS A 93 7.69 -20.29 13.57
C LYS A 93 6.89 -19.03 13.84
N THR A 94 6.08 -19.04 14.90
CA THR A 94 5.44 -17.82 15.42
C THR A 94 6.42 -17.09 16.35
N THR A 95 6.60 -15.79 16.17
CA THR A 95 7.42 -14.95 17.04
C THR A 95 6.57 -14.32 18.14
N LEU A 96 7.19 -13.98 19.28
CA LEU A 96 6.51 -13.28 20.38
C LEU A 96 5.91 -11.93 19.93
N GLU A 97 6.53 -11.25 18.97
CA GLU A 97 6.00 -10.04 18.31
C GLU A 97 4.61 -10.23 17.69
N THR A 98 4.25 -11.46 17.31
CA THR A 98 2.89 -11.76 16.79
C THR A 98 1.81 -11.66 17.87
N TRP A 99 2.19 -11.74 19.15
CA TRP A 99 1.29 -11.76 20.30
C TRP A 99 1.32 -10.48 21.14
N PHE A 100 2.43 -9.74 21.11
CA PHE A 100 2.67 -8.58 21.98
C PHE A 100 2.94 -7.26 21.23
N GLY A 101 2.76 -7.25 19.91
CA GLY A 101 2.89 -6.05 19.07
C GLY A 101 1.90 -4.95 19.41
#